data_AF-A0A1Z1M7I1-F1
#
_entry.id   AF-A0A1Z1M7I1-F1
#
_cell.length_a   1.000
_cell.length_b   1.000
_cell.length_c   1.000
_cell.angle_alpha   90.00
_cell.angle_beta   90.00
_cell.angle_gamma   90.00
#
_symmetry.space_group_name_H-M   'P 1'
#
loop_
_entity.id
_entity.type
_entity.pdbx_description
1 polymer ?
#
loop_
_entity_poly.entity_id
_entity_poly.type
_entity_poly.pdbx_seq_one_letter_code
_entity_poly.pdbx_strand_id
1 'polypeptide(L)'
;MDTSYILIRIHNKKTIELHYFICSLYYNSIIYSYPICFTANSSYVMFILLSLHKSFHFLTTEHKLYLGKELYKAEISIQLNQKYIQE
;
A
#
# COMPACT_ATOMS: atom_id res chain seq x y z
N MET A 1 -18.07 4.21 3.74
CA MET A 1 -17.18 3.72 4.81
C MET A 1 -16.28 2.68 4.19
N ASP A 2 -14.99 2.96 4.09
CA ASP A 2 -14.08 2.12 3.32
C ASP A 2 -13.86 0.78 4.02
N THR A 3 -14.18 -0.31 3.32
CA THR A 3 -14.03 -1.68 3.78
C THR A 3 -12.56 -2.15 3.75
N SER A 4 -11.63 -1.25 3.47
CA SER A 4 -10.19 -1.53 3.44
C SER A 4 -9.38 -0.24 3.49
N TYR A 5 -8.15 -0.31 3.99
CA TYR A 5 -7.19 0.81 3.95
C TYR A 5 -5.78 0.32 3.59
N ILE A 6 -4.95 1.25 3.13
CA ILE A 6 -3.56 0.98 2.72
C ILE A 6 -2.62 1.80 3.60
N LEU A 7 -1.58 1.15 4.11
CA LEU A 7 -0.48 1.79 4.84
C LEU A 7 0.82 1.59 4.07
N ILE A 8 1.51 2.68 3.78
CA ILE A 8 2.83 2.68 3.12
C ILE A 8 3.89 3.04 4.15
N ARG A 9 5.01 2.32 4.12
CA ARG A 9 6.19 2.58 4.96
C ARG A 9 7.45 2.50 4.13
N ILE A 10 8.49 3.17 4.60
CA ILE A 10 9.84 3.01 4.06
C ILE A 10 10.67 2.27 5.10
N HIS A 11 11.16 1.09 4.73
CA HIS A 11 12.09 0.31 5.52
C HIS A 11 13.54 0.57 5.09
N ASN A 12 14.43 0.71 6.08
CA ASN A 12 15.86 0.99 5.90
C ASN A 12 16.21 2.09 4.88
N LYS A 13 15.31 3.09 4.73
CA LYS A 13 15.44 4.19 3.77
C LYS A 13 15.61 3.75 2.30
N LYS A 14 15.23 2.52 1.94
CA LYS A 14 15.47 1.96 0.60
C LYS A 14 14.28 1.19 0.04
N THR A 15 13.51 0.54 0.90
CA THR A 15 12.46 -0.37 0.45
C THR A 15 11.09 0.19 0.81
N ILE A 16 10.19 0.23 -0.16
CA ILE A 16 8.79 0.60 0.03
C ILE A 16 8.04 -0.65 0.49
N GLU A 17 7.38 -0.55 1.64
CA GLU A 17 6.48 -1.56 2.18
C GLU A 17 5.04 -1.05 2.03
N LEU A 18 4.14 -1.91 1.54
CA LEU A 18 2.72 -1.62 1.42
C LEU A 18 1.95 -2.68 2.17
N HIS A 19 1.16 -2.27 3.15
CA HIS A 19 0.26 -3.12 3.91
C HIS A 19 -1.18 -2.79 3.54
N TYR A 20 -1.89 -3.78 3.00
CA TYR A 20 -3.30 -3.66 2.63
C TYR A 20 -4.16 -4.39 3.65
N PHE A 21 -5.01 -3.65 4.34
CA PHE A 21 -5.92 -4.16 5.37
C PHE A 21 -7.34 -4.24 4.81
N ILE A 22 -7.95 -5.40 4.93
CA ILE A 22 -9.36 -5.61 4.58
C ILE A 22 -10.18 -5.61 5.87
N CYS A 23 -11.00 -4.59 6.04
CA CYS A 23 -11.96 -4.48 7.14
C CYS A 23 -13.22 -5.26 6.77
N SER A 24 -13.27 -6.55 7.11
CA SER A 24 -14.51 -7.32 7.00
C SER A 24 -15.51 -6.80 8.05
N LEU A 25 -16.68 -6.37 7.59
CA LEU A 25 -17.81 -6.03 8.47
C LEU A 25 -18.52 -7.27 9.07
N TYR A 26 -18.18 -8.49 8.61
CA TYR A 26 -19.02 -9.68 8.82
C TYR A 26 -18.39 -10.83 9.63
N TYR A 27 -17.13 -10.75 10.04
CA TYR A 27 -16.46 -11.89 10.68
C TYR A 27 -16.14 -11.66 12.16
N ASN A 28 -17.11 -12.00 13.01
CA ASN A 28 -16.89 -12.39 14.42
C ASN A 28 -16.05 -13.68 14.58
N SER A 29 -15.41 -14.20 13.51
CA SER A 29 -14.80 -15.54 13.50
C SER A 29 -13.38 -15.62 12.93
N ILE A 30 -12.72 -14.51 12.58
CA ILE A 30 -11.30 -14.54 12.22
C ILE A 30 -10.50 -13.86 13.34
N ILE A 31 -9.87 -14.70 14.17
CA ILE A 31 -9.10 -14.28 15.36
C ILE A 31 -7.89 -13.40 14.96
N TYR A 32 -7.43 -13.46 13.71
CA TYR A 32 -6.30 -12.66 13.21
C TYR A 32 -6.56 -12.09 11.80
N SER A 33 -6.77 -10.77 11.71
CA SER A 33 -6.80 -10.03 10.45
C SER A 33 -5.39 -9.53 10.12
N TYR A 34 -4.60 -10.36 9.42
CA TYR A 34 -3.28 -9.95 8.93
C TYR A 34 -3.42 -9.18 7.61
N PRO A 35 -2.66 -8.07 7.45
CA PRO A 35 -2.63 -7.37 6.18
C PRO A 35 -1.94 -8.22 5.10
N ILE A 36 -2.31 -7.94 3.85
CA ILE A 36 -1.52 -8.40 2.70
C ILE A 36 -0.35 -7.42 2.56
N CYS A 37 0.88 -7.94 2.63
CA CYS A 37 2.09 -7.13 2.59
C CYS A 37 2.82 -7.29 1.26
N PHE A 38 3.24 -6.17 0.68
CA PHE A 38 4.14 -6.12 -0.48
C PHE A 38 5.37 -5.32 -0.13
N THR A 39 6.51 -5.72 -0.69
CA THR A 39 7.77 -4.98 -0.57
C THR A 39 8.40 -4.81 -1.94
N ALA A 40 8.94 -3.63 -2.20
CA ALA A 40 9.63 -3.33 -3.45
C ALA A 40 10.72 -2.27 -3.26
N ASN A 41 11.75 -2.32 -4.10
CA ASN A 41 12.82 -1.34 -4.09
C ASN A 41 12.53 -0.11 -4.98
N SER A 42 11.41 -0.13 -5.71
CA SER A 42 10.92 1.02 -6.47
C SER A 42 9.40 0.98 -6.61
N SER A 43 8.82 2.16 -6.77
CA SER A 43 7.41 2.41 -7.07
C SER A 43 6.96 1.70 -8.36
N TYR A 44 7.82 1.58 -9.36
CA TYR A 44 7.53 0.84 -10.59
C TYR A 44 7.35 -0.66 -10.34
N VAL A 45 8.27 -1.29 -9.60
CA VAL A 45 8.15 -2.71 -9.25
C VAL A 45 6.92 -2.94 -8.36
N MET A 46 6.66 -2.03 -7.42
CA MET A 46 5.43 -2.06 -6.60
C MET A 46 4.19 -2.03 -7.48
N PHE A 47 4.11 -1.11 -8.46
CA PHE A 47 2.98 -1.03 -9.39
C PHE A 47 2.73 -2.35 -10.12
N ILE A 48 3.79 -3.01 -10.62
CA ILE A 48 3.66 -4.32 -11.27
C ILE A 48 3.07 -5.34 -10.30
N LEU A 49 3.63 -5.46 -9.08
CA LEU A 49 3.12 -6.40 -8.07
C LEU A 49 1.64 -6.18 -7.75
N LEU A 50 1.23 -4.91 -7.58
CA LEU A 50 -0.15 -4.54 -7.30
C LEU A 50 -1.09 -4.87 -8.47
N SER A 51 -0.64 -4.66 -9.71
CA SER A 51 -1.42 -4.96 -10.91
C SER A 51 -1.71 -6.46 -11.09
N LEU A 52 -0.84 -7.32 -10.55
CA LEU A 52 -0.99 -8.78 -10.61
C LEU A 52 -1.91 -9.31 -9.49
N HIS A 53 -2.17 -8.52 -8.45
CA HIS A 53 -2.91 -8.98 -7.28
C HIS A 53 -4.40 -8.59 -7.35
N LYS A 54 -5.29 -9.60 -7.32
CA LYS A 54 -6.74 -9.44 -7.54
C LYS A 54 -7.42 -8.43 -6.61
N SER A 55 -6.95 -8.28 -5.37
CA SER A 55 -7.54 -7.33 -4.41
C SER A 55 -7.54 -5.88 -4.88
N PHE A 56 -6.56 -5.47 -5.70
CA PHE A 56 -6.46 -4.09 -6.19
C PHE A 56 -7.37 -3.83 -7.40
N HIS A 57 -7.95 -4.86 -8.01
CA HIS A 57 -8.93 -4.67 -9.07
C HIS A 57 -10.22 -4.03 -8.55
N PHE A 58 -10.60 -4.33 -7.31
CA PHE A 58 -11.82 -3.83 -6.65
C PHE A 58 -11.70 -2.39 -6.15
N LEU A 59 -10.50 -1.79 -6.15
CA LEU A 59 -10.33 -0.40 -5.77
C LEU A 59 -10.93 0.54 -6.81
N THR A 60 -11.59 1.61 -6.34
CA THR A 60 -12.07 2.67 -7.22
C THR A 60 -10.90 3.39 -7.89
N THR A 61 -11.18 4.08 -8.99
CA THR A 61 -10.18 4.89 -9.70
C THR A 61 -9.54 5.93 -8.78
N GLU A 62 -10.32 6.55 -7.89
CA GLU A 62 -9.83 7.51 -6.90
C GLU A 62 -8.80 6.88 -5.95
N HIS A 63 -9.11 5.72 -5.38
CA HIS A 63 -8.16 4.99 -4.51
C HIS A 63 -6.88 4.59 -5.25
N LYS A 64 -6.99 4.19 -6.53
CA LYS A 64 -5.82 3.86 -7.37
C LYS A 64 -4.95 5.08 -7.64
N LEU A 65 -5.54 6.24 -7.90
CA LEU A 65 -4.82 7.49 -8.10
C LEU A 65 -4.14 7.98 -6.81
N TYR A 66 -4.85 7.92 -5.68
CA TYR A 66 -4.27 8.21 -4.37
C TYR A 66 -3.07 7.29 -4.08
N LEU A 67 -3.23 6.00 -4.33
CA LEU A 67 -2.15 5.03 -4.14
C LEU A 67 -0.93 5.34 -5.00
N GLY A 68 -1.13 5.68 -6.28
CA GLY A 68 -0.04 6.11 -7.16
C GLY A 68 0.69 7.36 -6.64
N LYS A 69 -0.06 8.36 -6.17
CA LYS A 69 0.49 9.58 -5.55
C LYS A 69 1.36 9.25 -4.34
N GLU A 70 0.88 8.41 -3.43
CA GLU A 70 1.62 8.05 -2.21
C GLU A 70 2.85 7.19 -2.49
N LEU A 71 2.77 6.24 -3.42
CA LEU A 71 3.93 5.47 -3.86
C LEU A 71 5.01 6.35 -4.49
N TYR A 72 4.60 7.36 -5.27
CA TYR A 72 5.54 8.30 -5.89
C TYR A 72 6.17 9.24 -4.85
N LYS A 73 5.40 9.71 -3.86
CA LYS A 73 5.95 10.45 -2.71
C LYS A 73 6.97 9.62 -1.93
N ALA A 74 6.69 8.34 -1.71
CA ALA A 74 7.62 7.44 -1.02
C ALA A 74 8.93 7.27 -1.82
N GLU A 75 8.84 7.09 -3.14
CA GLU A 75 10.01 7.05 -4.04
C GLU A 75 10.86 8.33 -3.94
N ILE A 76 10.23 9.50 -4.06
CA ILE A 76 10.92 10.79 -3.92
C ILE A 76 11.59 10.91 -2.55
N SER A 77 10.90 10.49 -1.48
CA SER A 77 11.44 10.54 -0.12
C SER A 77 12.69 9.67 0.02
N ILE A 78 12.72 8.49 -0.61
CA ILE A 78 13.92 7.63 -0.68
C ILE A 78 15.05 8.35 -1.42
N GLN A 79 14.77 8.88 -2.61
CA GLN A 79 15.76 9.54 -3.46
C GLN A 79 16.37 10.79 -2.80
N LEU A 80 15.56 11.55 -2.07
CA LEU A 80 15.99 12.75 -1.34
C LEU A 80 16.53 12.43 0.07
N ASN A 81 16.54 11.16 0.49
CA ASN A 81 16.92 10.74 1.85
C ASN A 81 16.09 11.46 2.94
N GLN A 82 14.83 11.74 2.64
CA GLN A 82 13.86 12.40 3.52
C GLN A 82 12.92 11.40 4.19
N LYS A 83 12.31 11.81 5.29
CA LYS A 83 11.31 11.00 5.99
C LYS A 83 9.99 11.07 5.22
N TYR A 84 9.50 9.92 4.75
CA TYR A 84 8.15 9.80 4.21
C TYR A 84 7.09 9.90 5.31
N ILE A 85 6.01 10.60 4.99
CA ILE A 85 4.80 10.72 5.80
C ILE A 85 3.62 10.52 4.85
N GLN A 86 2.73 9.60 5.21
CA GLN A 86 1.48 9.36 4.50
C GLN A 86 0.41 10.34 5.02
N GLU A 87 -0.34 10.97 4.13
CA GLU A 87 -1.45 11.89 4.42
C GLU A 87 -2.75 11.43 3.76
#